data_AF-A0A969F071-F1
#
_entry.id   AF-A0A969F071-F1
#
_cell.length_a   1.000
_cell.length_b   1.000
_cell.length_c   1.000
_cell.angle_alpha   90.00
_cell.angle_beta   90.00
_cell.angle_gamma   90.00
#
_symmetry.space_group_name_H-M   'P 1'
#
loop_
_entity.id
_entity.type
_entity.pdbx_description
1 polymer ?
#
loop_
_entity_poly.entity_id
_entity_poly.type
_entity_poly.pdbx_seq_one_letter_code
_entity_poly.pdbx_strand_id
1 'polypeptide(L)'
;MRTLYLALTILGAVVPYVFFVQHFQTGGFGIGEFIAGAFANGAAGGFTADLLIASFTFWVYLFNRRTAHLWLYVAVNLTIGLSCALPLYLYLTTNQAAAVASRS
;
A
#
# COMPACT_ATOMS: atom_id res chain seq x y z
N MET A 1 16.47 -5.67 9.89
CA MET A 1 15.45 -5.94 8.84
C MET A 1 14.04 -5.58 9.30
N ARG A 2 13.55 -6.10 10.44
CA ARG A 2 12.17 -5.93 10.91
C ARG A 2 11.77 -4.47 11.21
N THR A 3 12.67 -3.68 11.80
CA THR A 3 12.44 -2.25 12.09
C THR A 3 12.42 -1.39 10.82
N LEU A 4 13.18 -1.79 9.80
CA LEU A 4 13.21 -1.11 8.50
C LEU A 4 11.86 -1.26 7.79
N TYR A 5 11.27 -2.46 7.83
CA TYR A 5 9.94 -2.69 7.26
C TYR A 5 8.85 -1.88 8.00
N LEU A 6 8.91 -1.81 9.33
CA LEU A 6 8.00 -0.95 10.11
C LEU A 6 8.17 0.54 9.77
N ALA A 7 9.41 1.01 9.63
CA ALA A 7 9.67 2.40 9.24
C ALA A 7 9.11 2.69 7.83
N LEU A 8 9.30 1.78 6.87
CA LEU A 8 8.75 1.91 5.52
C LEU A 8 7.21 1.88 5.50
N THR A 9 6.58 1.05 6.34
CA THR A 9 5.12 1.02 6.53
C THR A 9 4.60 2.37 7.05
N ILE A 10 5.24 2.93 8.07
CA ILE A 10 4.84 4.24 8.63
C ILE A 10 5.06 5.35 7.61
N LEU A 11 6.21 5.35 6.92
CA LEU A 11 6.56 6.38 5.95
C LEU A 11 5.66 6.32 4.72
N GLY A 12 5.32 5.11 4.25
CA GLY A 12 4.33 4.87 3.21
C GLY A 12 2.90 5.22 3.62
N ALA A 13 2.61 5.39 4.91
CA ALA A 13 1.33 5.92 5.42
C ALA A 13 1.32 7.44 5.50
N VAL A 14 2.37 8.02 6.08
CA VAL A 14 2.46 9.46 6.32
C VAL A 14 2.52 10.25 5.03
N VAL A 15 3.31 9.81 4.04
CA VAL A 15 3.50 10.53 2.77
C VAL A 15 2.17 10.74 2.02
N PRO A 16 1.39 9.68 1.70
CA PRO A 16 0.11 9.88 1.03
C PRO A 16 -0.90 10.67 1.87
N TYR A 17 -0.87 10.54 3.21
CA TYR A 17 -1.75 11.32 4.08
C TYR A 17 -1.47 12.83 4.02
N VAL A 18 -0.20 13.24 3.89
CA VAL A 18 0.17 14.66 3.72
C VAL A 18 -0.37 15.20 2.40
N PHE A 19 -0.24 14.45 1.30
CA PHE A 19 -0.81 14.84 0.01
C PHE A 19 -2.34 14.88 0.02
N PHE A 20 -2.98 13.93 0.72
CA PHE A 20 -4.43 13.94 0.92
C PHE A 20 -4.90 15.18 1.69
N VAL A 21 -4.25 15.52 2.81
CA VAL A 21 -4.59 16.71 3.60
C VAL A 21 -4.44 17.97 2.77
N GLN A 22 -3.38 18.07 1.96
CA GLN A 22 -3.18 19.22 1.08
C GLN A 22 -4.25 19.31 -0.02
N HIS A 23 -4.67 18.18 -0.60
CA HIS A 23 -5.77 18.14 -1.59
C HIS A 23 -7.12 18.51 -0.98
N PHE A 24 -7.43 18.04 0.23
CA PHE A 24 -8.66 18.42 0.94
C PHE A 24 -8.70 19.91 1.33
N GLN A 25 -7.54 20.55 1.53
CA GLN A 25 -7.47 21.98 1.82
C GLN A 25 -7.72 22.87 0.59
N THR A 26 -7.47 22.38 -0.64
CA THR A 26 -7.55 23.19 -1.86
C THR A 26 -8.65 22.80 -2.85
N GLY A 27 -9.07 21.52 -2.91
CA GLY A 27 -9.97 20.99 -3.96
C GLY A 27 -11.25 20.29 -3.46
N GLY A 28 -11.51 20.25 -2.15
CA GLY A 28 -12.72 19.64 -1.59
C GLY A 28 -12.72 18.10 -1.56
N PHE A 29 -13.79 17.51 -1.01
CA PHE A 29 -13.85 16.08 -0.63
C PHE A 29 -14.20 15.10 -1.77
N GLY A 30 -14.15 15.54 -3.03
CA GLY A 30 -14.61 14.75 -4.17
C GLY A 30 -13.58 13.72 -4.65
N ILE A 31 -13.97 12.44 -4.71
CA ILE A 31 -13.18 11.38 -5.38
C ILE A 31 -12.87 11.76 -6.84
N GLY A 32 -13.77 12.48 -7.51
CA GLY A 32 -13.56 12.96 -8.88
C GLY A 32 -12.40 13.96 -9.01
N GLU A 33 -12.24 14.87 -8.04
CA GLU A 33 -11.12 15.84 -8.04
C GLU A 33 -9.79 15.15 -7.74
N PHE A 34 -9.80 14.14 -6.88
CA PHE A 34 -8.62 13.31 -6.61
C PHE A 34 -8.15 12.57 -7.87
N ILE A 35 -9.08 11.98 -8.63
CA ILE A 35 -8.77 11.31 -9.90
C ILE A 35 -8.27 12.33 -10.93
N ALA A 36 -8.90 13.50 -11.03
CA ALA A 36 -8.44 14.56 -11.92
C ALA A 36 -7.00 15.03 -11.56
N GLY A 37 -6.69 15.13 -10.27
CA GLY A 37 -5.33 15.43 -9.78
C GLY A 37 -4.32 14.31 -10.09
N ALA A 38 -4.71 13.05 -9.86
CA ALA A 38 -3.87 11.88 -10.12
C ALA A 38 -3.51 11.73 -11.61
N PHE A 39 -4.37 12.23 -12.50
CA PHE A 39 -4.16 12.24 -13.96
C PHE A 39 -3.97 13.66 -14.52
N ALA A 40 -3.56 14.64 -13.68
CA ALA A 40 -3.47 16.04 -14.09
C ALA A 40 -2.44 16.29 -15.21
N ASN A 41 -1.46 15.41 -15.37
CA ASN A 41 -0.48 15.44 -16.44
C ASN A 41 0.07 14.04 -16.73
N GLY A 42 0.81 13.88 -17.83
CA GLY A 42 1.34 12.58 -18.26
C GLY A 42 2.24 11.88 -17.24
N ALA A 43 3.03 12.64 -16.46
CA ALA A 43 3.91 12.07 -15.44
C ALA A 43 3.12 11.57 -14.21
N ALA A 44 2.17 12.38 -13.72
CA ALA A 44 1.27 12.00 -12.63
C ALA A 44 0.41 10.78 -13.02
N GLY A 45 -0.13 10.78 -14.24
CA GLY A 45 -0.90 9.65 -14.76
C GLY A 45 -0.05 8.39 -14.90
N GLY A 46 1.21 8.50 -15.35
CA GLY A 46 2.15 7.38 -15.42
C GLY A 46 2.45 6.79 -14.05
N PHE A 47 2.70 7.63 -13.03
CA PHE A 47 2.94 7.18 -11.66
C PHE A 47 1.69 6.50 -11.04
N THR A 48 0.51 7.08 -11.29
CA THR A 48 -0.76 6.50 -10.84
C THR A 48 -1.01 5.13 -11.49
N ALA A 49 -0.77 5.01 -12.81
CA ALA A 49 -0.91 3.75 -13.53
C ALA A 49 0.06 2.68 -13.01
N ASP A 50 1.33 3.05 -12.76
CA ASP A 50 2.34 2.15 -12.19
C ASP A 50 1.89 1.61 -10.81
N LEU A 51 1.41 2.49 -9.93
CA LEU A 51 0.89 2.09 -8.61
C LEU A 51 -0.34 1.18 -8.68
N LEU A 52 -1.26 1.43 -9.62
CA LEU A 52 -2.45 0.60 -9.82
C LEU A 52 -2.08 -0.79 -10.34
N ILE A 53 -1.19 -0.87 -11.34
CA ILE A 53 -0.71 -2.14 -11.91
C ILE A 53 0.05 -2.94 -10.85
N ALA A 54 0.94 -2.29 -10.09
CA ALA A 54 1.69 -2.94 -9.02
C ALA A 54 0.77 -3.44 -7.88
N SER A 55 -0.25 -2.66 -7.53
CA SER A 55 -1.25 -3.05 -6.51
C SER A 55 -2.08 -4.25 -6.95
N PHE A 56 -2.55 -4.24 -8.19
CA PHE A 56 -3.29 -5.36 -8.76
C PHE A 56 -2.44 -6.63 -8.82
N THR A 57 -1.19 -6.51 -9.29
CA THR A 57 -0.24 -7.62 -9.33
C THR A 57 0.01 -8.21 -7.93
N PHE A 58 0.13 -7.34 -6.92
CA PHE A 58 0.27 -7.77 -5.53
C PHE A 58 -0.97 -8.51 -5.01
N TRP A 59 -2.19 -8.07 -5.34
CA TRP A 59 -3.41 -8.77 -4.95
C TRP A 59 -3.52 -10.15 -5.61
N VAL A 60 -3.21 -10.26 -6.90
CA VAL A 60 -3.15 -11.55 -7.63
C VAL A 60 -2.14 -12.48 -6.97
N TYR A 61 -0.96 -11.96 -6.60
CA TYR A 61 0.06 -12.73 -5.88
C TYR A 61 -0.46 -13.25 -4.54
N LEU A 62 -1.10 -12.39 -3.72
CA LEU A 62 -1.67 -12.79 -2.43
C LEU A 62 -2.75 -13.86 -2.58
N PHE A 63 -3.58 -13.74 -3.61
CA PHE A 63 -4.65 -14.69 -3.92
C PHE A 63 -4.09 -16.06 -4.31
N ASN A 64 -3.06 -16.08 -5.17
CA ASN A 64 -2.38 -17.30 -5.56
C ASN A 64 -1.67 -17.99 -4.38
N ARG A 65 -1.08 -17.22 -3.47
CA ARG A 65 -0.46 -17.71 -2.22
C ARG A 65 -1.46 -18.21 -1.18
N ARG A 66 -2.78 -18.06 -1.39
CA ARG A 66 -3.84 -18.34 -0.40
C ARG A 66 -3.53 -17.71 0.96
N THR A 67 -3.07 -16.47 0.93
CA THR A 67 -2.65 -15.76 2.13
C THR A 67 -3.83 -15.60 3.08
N ALA A 68 -3.67 -16.03 4.34
CA ALA A 68 -4.66 -15.77 5.38
C ALA A 68 -4.83 -14.27 5.61
N HIS A 69 -6.06 -13.82 5.86
CA HIS A 69 -6.39 -12.40 6.08
C HIS A 69 -6.09 -11.47 4.88
N LEU A 70 -6.29 -11.96 3.66
CA LEU A 70 -6.11 -11.22 2.39
C LEU A 70 -6.78 -9.83 2.40
N TRP A 71 -7.99 -9.76 2.97
CA TRP A 71 -8.75 -8.52 3.16
C TRP A 71 -7.97 -7.42 3.90
N LEU A 72 -7.11 -7.76 4.85
CA LEU A 72 -6.34 -6.81 5.64
C LEU A 72 -5.28 -6.12 4.78
N TYR A 73 -4.58 -6.87 3.93
CA TYR A 73 -3.58 -6.32 3.00
C TYR A 73 -4.22 -5.49 1.89
N VAL A 74 -5.40 -5.90 1.41
CA VAL A 74 -6.18 -5.13 0.42
C VAL A 74 -6.68 -3.83 1.04
N ALA A 75 -7.20 -3.87 2.27
CA ALA A 75 -7.63 -2.67 2.99
C ALA A 75 -6.47 -1.70 3.21
N VAL A 76 -5.30 -2.18 3.64
CA VAL A 76 -4.09 -1.33 3.80
C VAL A 76 -3.63 -0.78 2.45
N ASN A 77 -3.66 -1.58 1.39
CA ASN A 77 -3.28 -1.12 0.05
C ASN A 77 -4.23 -0.02 -0.48
N LEU A 78 -5.54 -0.13 -0.23
CA LEU A 78 -6.53 0.87 -0.66
C LEU A 78 -6.54 2.14 0.21
N THR A 79 -6.32 2.01 1.51
CA THR A 79 -6.37 3.14 2.45
C THR A 79 -5.07 3.91 2.53
N ILE A 80 -3.94 3.22 2.37
CA ILE A 80 -2.61 3.79 2.54
C ILE A 80 -1.79 3.71 1.25
N GLY A 81 -1.81 2.55 0.58
CA GLY A 81 -1.04 2.32 -0.65
C GLY A 81 -0.20 1.05 -0.60
N LEU A 82 0.29 0.65 -1.78
CA LEU A 82 1.16 -0.52 -1.94
C LEU A 82 2.45 -0.43 -1.13
N SER A 83 2.99 0.78 -1.00
CA SER A 83 4.21 1.06 -0.24
C SER A 83 4.12 0.60 1.22
N CYS A 84 2.92 0.57 1.80
CA CYS A 84 2.68 0.13 3.17
C CYS A 84 2.24 -1.34 3.26
N ALA A 85 1.37 -1.77 2.33
CA ALA A 85 0.82 -3.13 2.29
C ALA A 85 1.88 -4.21 2.05
N LEU A 86 2.83 -3.95 1.16
CA LEU A 86 3.90 -4.88 0.82
C LEU A 86 4.85 -5.17 2.00
N PRO A 87 5.46 -4.17 2.67
CA PRO A 87 6.29 -4.43 3.84
C PRO A 87 5.52 -5.06 5.01
N LEU A 88 4.24 -4.74 5.20
CA LEU A 88 3.40 -5.40 6.22
C LEU A 88 3.25 -6.90 5.93
N TYR A 89 3.01 -7.27 4.67
CA TYR A 89 2.95 -8.67 4.25
C TYR A 89 4.29 -9.39 4.48
N LEU A 90 5.41 -8.78 4.11
CA LEU A 90 6.73 -9.35 4.35
C LEU A 90 7.02 -9.53 5.85
N TYR A 91 6.63 -8.56 6.68
CA TYR A 91 6.79 -8.64 8.13
C TYR A 91 6.05 -9.84 8.73
N LEU A 92 4.77 -10.01 8.38
CA LEU A 92 3.92 -11.07 8.94
C LEU A 92 4.36 -12.46 8.45
N THR A 93 4.73 -12.59 7.18
CA THR A 93 5.23 -13.86 6.64
C THR A 93 6.60 -14.25 7.20
N THR A 94 7.49 -13.28 7.42
CA THR A 94 8.80 -13.56 8.06
C THR A 94 8.63 -13.99 9.52
N ASN A 95 7.70 -13.38 10.26
CA ASN A 95 7.40 -13.79 11.65
C ASN A 95 6.81 -15.21 11.72
N GLN A 96 5.99 -15.61 10.75
CA GLN A 96 5.48 -16.99 10.67
C GLN A 96 6.61 -17.99 10.42
N ALA A 97 7.55 -17.69 9.52
CA ALA A 97 8.71 -18.55 9.27
C ALA A 97 9.60 -18.71 10.52
N ALA A 98 9.84 -17.62 11.27
CA ALA A 98 10.60 -17.66 12.51
C ALA A 98 9.89 -18.43 13.63
N ALA A 99 8.57 -18.29 13.76
CA ALA A 99 7.78 -18.98 14.78
C ALA A 99 7.65 -20.50 14.52
N VAL A 100 7.68 -20.92 13.25
CA VAL A 100 7.73 -22.34 12.88
C VAL A 100 9.11 -22.93 13.16
N ALA A 101 10.20 -22.20 12.86
CA ALA A 101 11.56 -22.65 13.11
C ALA A 101 11.92 -22.77 14.61
N SER A 102 11.24 -22.02 15.49
CA SER A 102 11.41 -22.17 16.95
C SER A 102 10.60 -23.32 17.56
N ARG A 103 9.77 -24.01 16.77
CA ARG A 103 8.94 -25.15 17.20
C ARG A 103 9.45 -26.50 16.66
N SER A 104 10.50 -26.50 15.84
CA SER A 104 11.22 -27.67 15.33
C SER A 104 12.54 -27.86 16.08
#